data_AF-A0A0P4VYC0-F1
#
_entry.id   AF-A0A0P4VYC0-F1
#
_cell.length_a   1.000
_cell.length_b   1.000
_cell.length_c   1.000
_cell.angle_alpha   90.00
_cell.angle_beta   90.00
_cell.angle_gamma   90.00
#
_symmetry.space_group_name_H-M   'P 1'
#
loop_
_entity.id
_entity.type
_entity.pdbx_description
1 polymer ?
#
loop_
_entity_poly.entity_id
_entity_poly.type
_entity_poly.pdbx_seq_one_letter_code
_entity_poly.pdbx_strand_id
1 'polypeptide(L)'
;MLTENVEDIVQYNRDNRAFEGVKGTNITIETVCEIMRNKTLGSPYIRYATLNSLLLDVEEEKCLDHTYRSMVKEMQSMDWKDSVGGRSWMYQTCTEFGFYQSSDSRQQPFGNEFPVEFFVQQCQDIFGPRFTENLVLSGIKRTNTLYGGRDLKVTRVVFINGAIDPWHALGITTDLSTSAPAIYINGTAHCAIMYPASPSDPQQLLQARKQVLKLIQQWLQQ
;
A
#
# COMPACT_ATOMS: atom_id res chain seq x y z
N MET A 1 -0.78 12.02 -4.95
CA MET A 1 -0.88 13.05 -3.89
C MET A 1 0.47 13.19 -3.20
N LEU A 2 0.77 14.32 -2.54
CA LEU A 2 2.07 14.47 -1.85
C LEU A 2 2.28 13.44 -0.72
N THR A 3 1.21 12.97 -0.09
CA THR A 3 1.27 12.00 1.02
C THR A 3 1.71 10.61 0.57
N GLU A 4 1.38 10.22 -0.66
CA GLU A 4 1.74 8.92 -1.27
C GLU A 4 3.26 8.69 -1.22
N ASN A 5 4.06 9.74 -1.42
CA ASN A 5 5.51 9.67 -1.30
C ASN A 5 6.00 9.11 0.04
N VAL A 6 5.33 9.48 1.15
CA VAL A 6 5.69 8.97 2.47
C VAL A 6 5.09 7.58 2.70
N GLU A 7 3.86 7.38 2.25
CA GLU A 7 3.14 6.09 2.37
C GLU A 7 3.89 4.97 1.64
N ASP A 8 4.38 5.22 0.43
CA ASP A 8 5.17 4.27 -0.36
C ASP A 8 6.50 3.92 0.32
N ILE A 9 7.20 4.91 0.88
CA ILE A 9 8.44 4.66 1.63
C ILE A 9 8.17 3.75 2.83
N VAL A 10 7.05 3.98 3.54
CA VAL A 10 6.67 3.13 4.68
C VAL A 10 6.29 1.74 4.21
N GLN A 11 5.46 1.62 3.18
CA GLN A 11 4.99 0.36 2.62
C GLN A 11 6.15 -0.52 2.16
N TYR A 12 7.12 0.05 1.44
CA TYR A 12 8.23 -0.70 0.83
C TYR A 12 9.55 -0.51 1.59
N ASN A 13 9.48 -0.23 2.88
CA ASN A 13 10.67 0.06 3.69
C ASN A 13 11.60 -1.16 3.80
N ARG A 14 12.79 -1.06 3.19
CA ARG A 14 13.87 -2.08 3.28
C ARG A 14 13.41 -3.49 2.91
N ASP A 15 12.53 -3.59 1.93
CA ASP A 15 11.88 -4.83 1.57
C ASP A 15 12.72 -5.71 0.62
N ASN A 16 13.83 -5.20 0.08
CA ASN A 16 14.70 -5.87 -0.91
C ASN A 16 14.16 -5.89 -2.35
N ARG A 17 13.31 -4.93 -2.75
CA ARG A 17 12.79 -4.81 -4.13
C ARG A 17 13.78 -4.32 -5.21
N ALA A 18 15.04 -4.08 -4.86
CA ALA A 18 16.05 -3.54 -5.79
C ALA A 18 16.31 -4.44 -7.02
N PHE A 19 16.09 -5.76 -6.91
CA PHE A 19 16.26 -6.70 -8.03
C PHE A 19 15.23 -6.48 -9.15
N GLU A 20 14.12 -5.78 -8.89
CA GLU A 20 13.09 -5.42 -9.88
C GLU A 20 13.48 -4.18 -10.70
N GLY A 21 14.65 -3.58 -10.44
CA GLY A 21 15.10 -2.34 -11.08
C GLY A 21 14.46 -1.08 -10.49
N VAL A 22 13.79 -1.20 -9.35
CA VAL A 22 13.17 -0.07 -8.63
C VAL A 22 14.24 0.88 -8.11
N LYS A 23 14.06 2.18 -8.39
CA LYS A 23 14.94 3.26 -7.92
C LYS A 23 14.61 3.64 -6.46
N GLY A 24 15.52 4.35 -5.79
CA GLY A 24 15.25 4.91 -4.45
C GLY A 24 15.08 3.89 -3.32
N THR A 25 15.49 2.63 -3.51
CA THR A 25 15.36 1.58 -2.46
C THR A 25 16.20 1.83 -1.21
N ASN A 26 17.15 2.77 -1.28
CA ASN A 26 17.93 3.28 -0.16
C ASN A 26 17.21 4.38 0.65
N ILE A 27 16.09 4.92 0.16
CA ILE A 27 15.28 5.89 0.89
C ILE A 27 14.34 5.12 1.81
N THR A 28 14.49 5.33 3.11
CA THR A 28 13.78 4.57 4.14
C THR A 28 12.99 5.48 5.07
N ILE A 29 12.23 4.88 5.98
CA ILE A 29 11.57 5.60 7.07
C ILE A 29 12.59 6.44 7.87
N GLU A 30 13.81 5.95 8.06
CA GLU A 30 14.87 6.71 8.72
C GLU A 30 15.26 7.96 7.92
N THR A 31 15.40 7.86 6.60
CA THR A 31 15.68 9.02 5.73
C THR A 31 14.60 10.10 5.88
N VAL A 32 13.33 9.69 5.86
CA VAL A 32 12.19 10.60 6.09
C VAL A 32 12.30 11.24 7.47
N CYS A 33 12.56 10.47 8.51
CA CYS A 33 12.69 10.96 9.88
C CYS A 33 13.85 11.94 10.04
N GLU A 34 15.01 11.66 9.44
CA GLU A 34 16.19 12.52 9.48
C GLU A 34 15.89 13.88 8.85
N ILE A 35 15.31 13.89 7.64
CA ILE A 35 14.93 15.13 6.95
C ILE A 35 13.87 15.89 7.76
N MET A 36 12.78 15.22 8.16
CA MET A 36 11.64 15.88 8.80
C MET A 36 11.94 16.38 10.22
N ARG A 37 12.94 15.81 10.90
CA ARG A 37 13.38 16.25 12.24
C ARG A 37 14.52 17.26 12.20
N ASN A 38 15.19 17.43 11.06
CA ASN A 38 16.33 18.33 10.95
C ASN A 38 15.90 19.80 10.90
N LYS A 39 15.79 20.43 12.08
CA LYS A 39 15.38 21.84 12.23
C LYS A 39 16.30 22.84 11.53
N THR A 40 17.53 22.47 11.16
CA THR A 40 18.44 23.38 10.45
C THR A 40 18.04 23.59 8.99
N LEU A 41 17.26 22.67 8.40
CA LEU A 41 16.72 22.77 7.05
C LEU A 41 15.57 23.80 6.92
N GLY A 42 15.09 24.37 8.03
CA GLY A 42 14.04 25.38 8.04
C GLY A 42 12.70 24.86 8.56
N SER A 43 11.59 25.45 8.10
CA SER A 43 10.23 25.14 8.56
C SER A 43 9.81 23.70 8.20
N PRO A 44 8.78 23.11 8.86
CA PRO A 44 8.27 21.79 8.48
C PRO A 44 7.92 21.68 6.98
N TYR A 45 7.40 22.75 6.39
CA TYR A 45 7.12 22.84 4.96
C TYR A 45 8.38 22.71 4.10
N ILE A 46 9.46 23.42 4.45
CA ILE A 46 10.72 23.33 3.71
C ILE A 46 11.31 21.93 3.80
N ARG A 47 11.25 21.29 4.97
CA ARG A 47 11.74 19.90 5.14
C ARG A 47 10.95 18.91 4.31
N TYR A 48 9.63 19.10 4.25
CA TYR A 48 8.78 18.29 3.39
C TYR A 48 9.05 18.54 1.90
N ALA A 49 9.30 19.79 1.49
CA ALA A 49 9.74 20.11 0.14
C ALA A 49 11.09 19.47 -0.18
N THR A 50 12.05 19.46 0.77
CA THR A 50 13.34 18.76 0.62
C THR A 50 13.16 17.26 0.39
N LEU A 51 12.25 16.61 1.12
CA LEU A 51 11.93 15.21 0.90
C LEU A 51 11.34 14.98 -0.50
N ASN A 52 10.44 15.84 -0.96
CA ASN A 52 9.87 15.73 -2.30
C ASN A 52 10.92 15.96 -3.40
N SER A 53 11.83 16.92 -3.23
CA SER A 53 12.95 17.13 -4.16
C SER A 53 13.85 15.91 -4.26
N LEU A 54 14.16 15.25 -3.13
CA LEU A 54 14.94 14.02 -3.12
C LEU A 54 14.27 12.92 -3.97
N LEU A 55 12.94 12.78 -3.88
CA LEU A 55 12.20 11.77 -4.64
C LEU A 55 12.11 12.11 -6.13
N LEU A 56 11.90 13.40 -6.47
CA LEU A 56 11.94 13.87 -7.84
C LEU A 56 13.31 13.59 -8.50
N ASP A 57 14.41 13.83 -7.77
CA ASP A 57 15.76 13.54 -8.26
C ASP A 57 15.96 12.04 -8.54
N VAL A 58 15.38 11.16 -7.72
CA VAL A 58 15.43 9.69 -7.91
C VAL A 58 14.66 9.25 -9.15
N GLU A 59 13.48 9.82 -9.36
CA GLU A 59 12.65 9.52 -10.54
C GLU A 59 13.12 10.25 -11.80
N GLU A 60 14.15 11.10 -11.70
CA GLU A 60 14.67 11.95 -12.78
C GLU A 60 13.63 12.96 -13.30
N GLU A 61 12.70 13.35 -12.43
CA GLU A 61 11.62 14.29 -12.71
C GLU A 61 11.97 15.70 -12.23
N LYS A 62 11.53 16.72 -12.98
CA LYS A 62 11.83 18.12 -12.63
C LYS A 62 10.80 18.74 -11.70
N CYS A 63 9.55 18.30 -11.82
CA CYS A 63 8.40 18.87 -11.15
C CYS A 63 7.38 17.78 -10.85
N LEU A 64 6.63 17.95 -9.76
CA LEU A 64 5.46 17.14 -9.45
C LEU A 64 4.19 17.82 -9.96
N ASP A 65 3.45 17.16 -10.85
CA ASP A 65 2.07 17.56 -11.14
C ASP A 65 1.19 17.19 -9.94
N HIS A 66 0.69 18.22 -9.26
CA HIS A 66 -0.17 18.10 -8.08
C HIS A 66 -1.62 18.55 -8.38
N THR A 67 -1.94 18.81 -9.64
CA THR A 67 -3.24 19.34 -10.03
C THR A 67 -4.27 18.22 -10.11
N TYR A 68 -5.30 18.28 -9.27
CA TYR A 68 -6.39 17.30 -9.26
C TYR A 68 -7.02 17.08 -10.64
N ARG A 69 -7.21 18.17 -11.41
CA ARG A 69 -7.74 18.10 -12.78
C ARG A 69 -6.87 17.28 -13.72
N SER A 70 -5.54 17.38 -13.61
CA SER A 70 -4.62 16.60 -14.43
C SER A 70 -4.76 15.11 -14.11
N MET A 71 -4.76 14.76 -12.81
CA MET A 71 -4.95 13.38 -12.36
C MET A 71 -6.27 12.79 -12.85
N VAL A 72 -7.38 13.51 -12.71
CA VAL A 72 -8.70 13.03 -13.21
C VAL A 72 -8.65 12.81 -14.72
N LYS A 73 -8.04 13.73 -15.47
CA LYS A 73 -7.93 13.60 -16.93
C LYS A 73 -7.09 12.38 -17.33
N GLU A 74 -6.03 12.09 -16.60
CA GLU A 74 -5.21 10.89 -16.80
C GLU A 74 -6.03 9.63 -16.56
N MET A 75 -6.72 9.54 -15.42
CA MET A 75 -7.57 8.39 -15.05
C MET A 75 -8.81 8.21 -15.94
N GLN A 76 -9.26 9.27 -16.60
CA GLN A 76 -10.33 9.21 -17.61
C GLN A 76 -9.85 8.61 -18.94
N SER A 77 -8.54 8.60 -19.21
CA SER A 77 -7.99 8.01 -20.43
C SER A 77 -8.35 6.52 -20.51
N MET A 78 -8.64 6.06 -21.72
CA MET A 78 -8.87 4.64 -22.01
C MET A 78 -7.80 4.08 -22.93
N ASP A 79 -6.72 4.84 -23.20
CA ASP A 79 -5.56 4.30 -23.89
C ASP A 79 -4.88 3.27 -22.96
N TRP A 80 -4.53 2.12 -23.52
CA TRP A 80 -3.90 1.04 -22.77
C TRP A 80 -2.48 1.40 -22.30
N LYS A 81 -1.87 2.44 -22.88
CA LYS A 81 -0.56 2.96 -22.47
C LYS A 81 -0.65 3.90 -21.26
N ASP A 82 -1.81 4.50 -21.03
CA ASP A 82 -2.01 5.46 -19.96
C ASP A 82 -2.47 4.73 -18.69
N SER A 83 -1.90 5.11 -17.54
CA SER A 83 -2.27 4.60 -16.21
C SER A 83 -2.42 3.06 -16.15
N VAL A 84 -1.44 2.33 -16.72
CA VAL A 84 -1.46 0.86 -16.87
C VAL A 84 -1.79 0.19 -15.54
N GLY A 85 -2.97 -0.43 -15.46
CA GLY A 85 -3.48 -1.05 -14.23
C GLY A 85 -4.08 -0.07 -13.22
N GLY A 86 -3.53 1.14 -13.07
CA GLY A 86 -4.01 2.17 -12.14
C GLY A 86 -5.49 2.52 -12.32
N ARG A 87 -5.95 2.70 -13.57
CA ARG A 87 -7.38 2.96 -13.84
C ARG A 87 -8.27 1.78 -13.48
N SER A 88 -7.83 0.56 -13.77
CA SER A 88 -8.57 -0.67 -13.44
C SER A 88 -8.66 -0.86 -11.93
N TRP A 89 -7.56 -0.61 -11.21
CA TRP A 89 -7.54 -0.61 -9.76
C TRP A 89 -8.49 0.43 -9.18
N MET A 90 -8.44 1.67 -9.68
CA MET A 90 -9.35 2.73 -9.28
C MET A 90 -10.82 2.33 -9.50
N TYR A 91 -11.13 1.66 -10.61
CA TYR A 91 -12.47 1.15 -10.88
C TYR A 91 -12.91 0.11 -9.83
N GLN A 92 -12.05 -0.85 -9.48
CA GLN A 92 -12.37 -1.84 -8.44
C GLN A 92 -12.52 -1.19 -7.06
N THR A 93 -11.67 -0.23 -6.73
CA THR A 93 -11.80 0.57 -5.50
C THR A 93 -13.14 1.29 -5.45
N CYS A 94 -13.58 1.89 -6.57
CA CYS A 94 -14.85 2.61 -6.68
C CYS A 94 -16.11 1.73 -6.83
N THR A 95 -15.98 0.41 -6.98
CA THR A 95 -17.14 -0.48 -7.21
C THR A 95 -17.19 -1.71 -6.30
N GLU A 96 -16.09 -2.05 -5.63
CA GLU A 96 -15.96 -3.30 -4.88
C GLU A 96 -15.32 -3.12 -3.51
N PHE A 97 -14.24 -2.34 -3.40
CA PHE A 97 -13.37 -2.39 -2.21
C PHE A 97 -13.48 -1.18 -1.28
N GLY A 98 -13.70 0.03 -1.81
CA GLY A 98 -13.62 1.26 -1.01
C GLY A 98 -12.27 1.41 -0.29
N PHE A 99 -11.19 0.98 -0.95
CA PHE A 99 -9.84 0.86 -0.40
C PHE A 99 -9.10 2.21 -0.39
N TYR A 100 -9.61 3.14 0.42
CA TYR A 100 -9.11 4.52 0.48
C TYR A 100 -8.11 4.73 1.64
N GLN A 101 -6.97 5.35 1.34
CA GLN A 101 -6.01 5.85 2.34
C GLN A 101 -6.41 7.26 2.76
N SER A 102 -7.38 7.35 3.67
CA SER A 102 -8.00 8.62 4.03
C SER A 102 -7.41 9.26 5.28
N SER A 103 -7.68 10.57 5.44
CA SER A 103 -7.19 11.39 6.55
C SER A 103 -8.20 11.59 7.70
N ASP A 104 -9.27 10.80 7.72
CA ASP A 104 -10.35 10.91 8.72
C ASP A 104 -9.88 10.67 10.17
N SER A 105 -8.83 9.86 10.33
CA SER A 105 -8.24 9.60 11.64
C SER A 105 -7.35 10.76 12.09
N ARG A 106 -7.43 11.11 13.38
CA ARG A 106 -6.48 12.04 14.03
C ARG A 106 -5.13 11.39 14.37
N GLN A 107 -4.98 10.08 14.18
CA GLN A 107 -3.78 9.32 14.53
C GLN A 107 -2.82 9.18 13.35
N GLN A 108 -2.64 10.26 12.57
CA GLN A 108 -1.73 10.33 11.43
C GLN A 108 -1.26 11.80 11.22
N PRO A 109 -0.13 12.03 10.50
CA PRO A 109 0.54 13.33 10.47
C PRO A 109 0.08 14.31 9.36
N PHE A 110 -0.84 13.91 8.49
CA PHE A 110 -1.24 14.57 7.24
C PHE A 110 -2.48 15.45 7.34
N GLY A 111 -2.99 15.75 8.53
CA GLY A 111 -4.13 16.65 8.71
C GLY A 111 -5.46 15.99 8.33
N ASN A 112 -6.36 16.71 7.65
CA ASN A 112 -7.72 16.22 7.31
C ASN A 112 -8.16 16.63 5.89
N GLU A 113 -7.20 16.78 4.96
CA GLU A 113 -7.41 17.39 3.64
C GLU A 113 -7.95 16.40 2.58
N PHE A 114 -7.93 15.09 2.86
CA PHE A 114 -8.38 14.03 1.95
C PHE A 114 -9.22 12.99 2.73
N PRO A 115 -10.43 13.35 3.18
CA PRO A 115 -11.31 12.41 3.88
C PRO A 115 -11.95 11.42 2.89
N VAL A 116 -12.69 10.42 3.36
CA VAL A 116 -13.36 9.43 2.49
C VAL A 116 -14.20 10.08 1.39
N GLU A 117 -14.89 11.18 1.68
CA GLU A 117 -15.75 11.88 0.72
C GLU A 117 -14.96 12.41 -0.50
N PHE A 118 -13.69 12.79 -0.31
CA PHE A 118 -12.82 13.21 -1.42
C PHE A 118 -12.64 12.07 -2.43
N PHE A 119 -12.43 10.84 -1.96
CA PHE A 119 -12.25 9.69 -2.83
C PHE A 119 -13.55 9.25 -3.50
N VAL A 120 -14.69 9.36 -2.81
CA VAL A 120 -16.00 9.11 -3.42
C VAL A 120 -16.28 10.13 -4.54
N GLN A 121 -15.93 11.41 -4.33
CA GLN A 121 -16.03 12.43 -5.38
C GLN A 121 -15.10 12.10 -6.55
N GLN A 122 -13.87 11.68 -6.27
CA GLN A 122 -12.93 11.25 -7.29
C GLN A 122 -13.46 10.10 -8.16
N CYS A 123 -14.14 9.11 -7.57
CA CYS A 123 -14.81 8.06 -8.33
C CYS A 123 -15.86 8.62 -9.31
N GLN A 124 -16.65 9.61 -8.90
CA GLN A 124 -17.65 10.27 -9.75
C GLN A 124 -16.99 11.08 -10.87
N ASP A 125 -15.92 11.80 -10.55
CA ASP A 125 -15.22 12.65 -11.52
C ASP A 125 -14.53 11.81 -12.60
N ILE A 126 -14.00 10.64 -12.25
CA ILE A 126 -13.30 9.74 -13.19
C ILE A 126 -14.30 8.92 -14.03
N PHE A 127 -15.28 8.28 -13.40
CA PHE A 127 -16.13 7.29 -14.08
C PHE A 127 -17.57 7.75 -14.34
N GLY A 128 -17.95 8.93 -13.85
CA GLY A 128 -19.25 9.55 -14.05
C GLY A 128 -20.20 9.46 -12.85
N PRO A 129 -21.38 10.11 -12.95
CA PRO A 129 -22.26 10.40 -11.81
C PRO A 129 -22.91 9.17 -11.15
N ARG A 130 -22.76 7.98 -11.75
CA ARG A 130 -23.30 6.72 -11.23
C ARG A 130 -22.44 6.14 -10.09
N PHE A 131 -21.18 6.58 -9.97
CA PHE A 131 -20.20 6.09 -9.00
C PHE A 131 -20.37 6.79 -7.64
N THR A 132 -21.57 6.68 -7.09
CA THR A 132 -21.98 7.30 -5.83
C THR A 132 -21.45 6.53 -4.60
N GLU A 133 -21.50 7.17 -3.43
CA GLU A 133 -21.20 6.50 -2.15
C GLU A 133 -22.02 5.21 -1.96
N ASN A 134 -23.31 5.24 -2.33
CA ASN A 134 -24.18 4.07 -2.24
C ASN A 134 -23.70 2.91 -3.11
N LEU A 135 -23.11 3.20 -4.27
CA LEU A 135 -22.51 2.17 -5.12
C LEU A 135 -21.30 1.54 -4.42
N VAL A 136 -20.40 2.37 -3.88
CA VAL A 136 -19.20 1.93 -3.16
C VAL A 136 -19.59 1.07 -1.95
N LEU A 137 -20.47 1.55 -1.08
CA LEU A 137 -20.94 0.83 0.11
C LEU A 137 -21.63 -0.50 -0.25
N SER A 138 -22.43 -0.51 -1.32
CA SER A 138 -23.06 -1.75 -1.81
C SER A 138 -22.02 -2.73 -2.36
N GLY A 139 -21.00 -2.21 -3.05
CA GLY A 139 -19.84 -2.95 -3.51
C GLY A 139 -19.10 -3.62 -2.37
N ILE A 140 -18.72 -2.85 -1.34
CA ILE A 140 -18.05 -3.35 -0.12
C ILE A 140 -18.88 -4.46 0.54
N LYS A 141 -20.19 -4.22 0.71
CA LYS A 141 -21.09 -5.22 1.29
C LYS A 141 -21.12 -6.51 0.47
N ARG A 142 -21.19 -6.40 -0.86
CA ARG A 142 -21.16 -7.55 -1.78
C ARG A 142 -19.85 -8.32 -1.65
N THR A 143 -18.71 -7.63 -1.71
CA THR A 143 -17.37 -8.21 -1.59
C THR A 143 -17.22 -8.95 -0.25
N ASN A 144 -17.57 -8.31 0.87
CA ASN A 144 -17.49 -8.93 2.19
C ASN A 144 -18.45 -10.11 2.35
N THR A 145 -19.63 -10.06 1.73
CA THR A 145 -20.58 -11.19 1.75
C THR A 145 -20.05 -12.37 0.93
N LEU A 146 -19.45 -12.10 -0.23
CA LEU A 146 -18.92 -13.13 -1.12
C LEU A 146 -17.68 -13.82 -0.53
N TYR A 147 -16.77 -13.05 0.04
CA TYR A 147 -15.48 -13.56 0.50
C TYR A 147 -15.41 -13.83 2.01
N GLY A 148 -16.36 -13.34 2.81
CA GLY A 148 -16.41 -13.57 4.27
C GLY A 148 -15.75 -12.49 5.13
N GLY A 149 -15.22 -11.42 4.53
CA GLY A 149 -14.62 -10.30 5.25
C GLY A 149 -13.48 -10.75 6.18
N ARG A 150 -13.60 -10.49 7.49
CA ARG A 150 -12.62 -10.95 8.49
C ARG A 150 -12.87 -12.38 9.01
N ASP A 151 -14.04 -12.96 8.77
CA ASP A 151 -14.36 -14.34 9.19
C ASP A 151 -14.24 -15.32 8.01
N LEU A 152 -13.04 -15.34 7.40
CA LEU A 152 -12.74 -16.18 6.24
C LEU A 152 -12.84 -17.67 6.59
N LYS A 153 -13.64 -18.41 5.83
CA LYS A 153 -13.71 -19.88 5.93
C LYS A 153 -12.85 -20.52 4.85
N VAL A 154 -11.55 -20.62 5.12
CA VAL A 154 -10.55 -21.14 4.16
C VAL A 154 -9.70 -22.24 4.77
N THR A 155 -9.14 -23.07 3.88
CA THR A 155 -8.17 -24.12 4.22
C THR A 155 -7.01 -24.04 3.23
N ARG A 156 -5.80 -24.42 3.67
CA ARG A 156 -4.58 -24.39 2.84
C ARG A 156 -4.23 -22.99 2.35
N VAL A 157 -4.41 -22.02 3.23
CA VAL A 157 -4.03 -20.61 3.01
C VAL A 157 -3.12 -20.21 4.17
N VAL A 158 -1.96 -19.63 3.87
CA VAL A 158 -1.08 -19.05 4.89
C VAL A 158 -1.10 -17.53 4.73
N PHE A 159 -1.50 -16.82 5.78
CA PHE A 159 -1.55 -15.36 5.78
C PHE A 159 -0.22 -14.82 6.30
N ILE A 160 0.47 -13.99 5.52
CA ILE A 160 1.80 -13.53 5.90
C ILE A 160 1.79 -12.01 5.89
N ASN A 161 2.17 -11.40 7.00
CA ASN A 161 2.17 -9.95 7.16
C ASN A 161 3.49 -9.48 7.78
N GLY A 162 4.02 -8.38 7.26
CA GLY A 162 5.16 -7.68 7.85
C GLY A 162 4.69 -6.64 8.87
N ALA A 163 5.42 -6.49 9.98
CA ALA A 163 5.02 -5.56 11.04
C ALA A 163 5.18 -4.07 10.65
N ILE A 164 6.01 -3.76 9.66
CA ILE A 164 6.21 -2.39 9.15
C ILE A 164 5.19 -2.07 8.06
N ASP A 165 4.69 -3.08 7.34
CA ASP A 165 3.73 -2.93 6.24
C ASP A 165 2.40 -2.38 6.77
N PRO A 166 1.96 -1.15 6.42
CA PRO A 166 0.71 -0.60 6.94
C PRO A 166 -0.52 -1.45 6.59
N TRP A 167 -0.44 -2.27 5.54
CA TRP A 167 -1.53 -3.15 5.13
C TRP A 167 -1.81 -4.30 6.09
N HIS A 168 -0.89 -4.63 7.01
CA HIS A 168 -1.12 -5.69 8.00
C HIS A 168 -2.37 -5.42 8.86
N ALA A 169 -2.75 -4.15 9.06
CA ALA A 169 -3.93 -3.76 9.83
C ALA A 169 -5.26 -4.21 9.17
N LEU A 170 -5.24 -4.41 7.84
CA LEU A 170 -6.38 -4.92 7.07
C LEU A 170 -6.30 -6.44 6.84
N GLY A 171 -5.16 -7.06 7.15
CA GLY A 171 -4.91 -8.49 6.97
C GLY A 171 -5.32 -9.36 8.15
N ILE A 172 -5.03 -10.67 8.00
CA ILE A 172 -5.16 -11.68 9.05
C ILE A 172 -3.79 -11.89 9.70
N THR A 173 -3.66 -11.48 10.96
CA THR A 173 -2.39 -11.53 11.72
C THR A 173 -2.36 -12.61 12.80
N THR A 174 -3.45 -13.37 12.94
CA THR A 174 -3.58 -14.50 13.86
C THR A 174 -4.21 -15.68 13.13
N ASP A 175 -3.87 -16.91 13.55
CA ASP A 175 -4.38 -18.12 12.93
C ASP A 175 -5.92 -18.14 12.93
N LEU A 176 -6.52 -18.34 11.75
CA LEU A 176 -7.97 -18.58 11.66
C LEU A 176 -8.33 -20.02 12.00
N SER A 177 -7.44 -20.95 11.65
CA SER A 177 -7.54 -22.36 11.99
C SER A 177 -6.17 -23.03 11.85
N THR A 178 -6.05 -24.28 12.29
CA THR A 178 -4.85 -25.09 12.07
C THR A 178 -4.51 -25.29 10.59
N SER A 179 -5.52 -25.21 9.70
CA SER A 179 -5.35 -25.29 8.24
C SER A 179 -5.22 -23.92 7.56
N ALA A 180 -5.30 -22.83 8.32
CA ALA A 180 -5.20 -21.46 7.82
C ALA A 180 -4.34 -20.59 8.77
N PRO A 181 -3.03 -20.89 8.91
CA PRO A 181 -2.16 -20.18 9.83
C PRO A 181 -1.81 -18.77 9.36
N ALA A 182 -1.46 -17.90 10.31
CA ALA A 182 -0.90 -16.59 10.07
C ALA A 182 0.57 -16.51 10.53
N ILE A 183 1.40 -15.80 9.77
CA ILE A 183 2.81 -15.54 10.07
C ILE A 183 3.00 -14.04 10.10
N TYR A 184 3.23 -13.50 11.29
CA TYR A 184 3.51 -12.08 11.50
C TYR A 184 5.02 -11.89 11.70
N ILE A 185 5.65 -11.16 10.79
CA ILE A 185 7.11 -11.03 10.70
C ILE A 185 7.52 -9.64 11.19
N ASN A 186 8.21 -9.59 12.33
CA ASN A 186 8.75 -8.35 12.85
C ASN A 186 9.94 -7.87 12.00
N GLY A 187 9.95 -6.57 11.69
CA GLY A 187 11.05 -5.92 10.99
C GLY A 187 11.00 -6.03 9.47
N THR A 188 9.91 -6.52 8.89
CA THR A 188 9.71 -6.54 7.43
C THR A 188 8.54 -5.65 7.01
N ALA A 189 8.66 -5.06 5.82
CA ALA A 189 7.61 -4.28 5.19
C ALA A 189 6.85 -5.14 4.16
N HIS A 190 6.24 -4.48 3.18
CA HIS A 190 5.25 -5.08 2.29
C HIS A 190 5.79 -6.27 1.51
N CYS A 191 5.08 -7.39 1.60
CA CYS A 191 5.35 -8.61 0.84
C CYS A 191 6.80 -9.14 0.88
N ALA A 192 7.60 -8.79 1.91
CA ALA A 192 9.04 -9.06 1.95
C ALA A 192 9.44 -10.54 1.71
N ILE A 193 8.55 -11.47 2.06
CA ILE A 193 8.75 -12.90 1.87
C ILE A 193 8.87 -13.33 0.40
N MET A 194 8.24 -12.57 -0.51
CA MET A 194 8.18 -12.86 -1.94
C MET A 194 9.48 -12.48 -2.67
N TYR A 195 10.30 -11.62 -2.08
CA TYR A 195 11.55 -11.19 -2.68
C TYR A 195 12.66 -12.23 -2.51
N PRO A 196 13.70 -12.20 -3.38
CA PRO A 196 14.88 -13.04 -3.25
C PRO A 196 15.51 -12.92 -1.88
N ALA A 197 16.13 -14.01 -1.42
CA ALA A 197 16.85 -14.01 -0.16
C ALA A 197 18.03 -13.03 -0.20
N SER A 198 18.19 -12.26 0.86
CA SER A 198 19.30 -11.35 1.09
C SER A 198 20.09 -11.76 2.33
N PRO A 199 21.43 -11.57 2.37
CA PRO A 199 22.21 -11.70 3.59
C PRO A 199 21.75 -10.77 4.74
N SER A 200 21.04 -9.69 4.41
CA SER A 200 20.50 -8.74 5.39
C SER A 200 19.10 -9.09 5.91
N ASP A 201 18.52 -10.21 5.45
CA ASP A 201 17.17 -10.60 5.86
C ASP A 201 17.09 -10.85 7.37
N PRO A 202 16.03 -10.35 8.06
CA PRO A 202 15.86 -10.62 9.46
C PRO A 202 15.62 -12.11 9.69
N GLN A 203 16.10 -12.62 10.83
CA GLN A 203 15.99 -14.04 11.15
C GLN A 203 14.55 -14.56 11.09
N GLN A 204 13.56 -13.74 11.49
CA GLN A 204 12.14 -14.12 11.39
C GLN A 204 11.68 -14.35 9.95
N LEU A 205 12.17 -13.56 8.99
CA LEU A 205 11.84 -13.75 7.57
C LEU A 205 12.39 -15.08 7.04
N LEU A 206 13.62 -15.43 7.42
CA LEU A 206 14.22 -16.72 7.07
C LEU A 206 13.42 -17.90 7.65
N GLN A 207 12.92 -17.78 8.90
CA GLN A 207 12.06 -18.81 9.49
C GLN A 207 10.68 -18.88 8.82
N ALA A 208 10.09 -17.73 8.49
CA ALA A 208 8.83 -17.65 7.76
C ALA A 208 8.92 -18.37 6.41
N ARG A 209 9.97 -18.13 5.61
CA ARG A 209 10.18 -18.84 4.33
C ARG A 209 10.26 -20.35 4.51
N LYS A 210 10.96 -20.84 5.55
CA LYS A 210 11.03 -22.28 5.87
C LYS A 210 9.67 -22.85 6.26
N GLN A 211 8.90 -22.13 7.07
CA GLN A 211 7.55 -22.54 7.50
C GLN A 211 6.60 -22.60 6.30
N VAL A 212 6.61 -21.60 5.42
CA VAL A 212 5.80 -21.57 4.20
C VAL A 212 6.18 -22.73 3.27
N LEU A 213 7.47 -22.98 3.05
CA LEU A 213 7.91 -24.12 2.24
C LEU A 213 7.42 -25.46 2.82
N LYS A 214 7.48 -25.63 4.15
CA LYS A 214 6.97 -26.82 4.82
C LYS A 214 5.46 -26.99 4.61
N LEU A 215 4.67 -25.91 4.74
CA LEU A 215 3.22 -25.94 4.49
C LEU A 215 2.91 -26.34 3.05
N ILE A 216 3.61 -25.74 2.08
CA ILE A 216 3.44 -26.07 0.66
C ILE A 216 3.77 -27.56 0.41
N GLN A 217 4.89 -28.06 0.95
CA GLN A 217 5.27 -29.48 0.84
C GLN A 217 4.19 -30.40 1.42
N GLN A 218 3.64 -30.07 2.59
CA GLN A 218 2.56 -30.83 3.23
C GLN A 218 1.28 -30.83 2.41
N TRP A 219 0.96 -29.72 1.74
CA TRP A 219 -0.24 -29.62 0.90
C TRP A 219 -0.08 -30.38 -0.42
N LEU A 220 1.13 -30.47 -0.98
CA LEU A 220 1.41 -31.21 -2.21
C LEU A 220 1.47 -32.73 -2.02
N GLN A 221 1.63 -33.22 -0.79
CA GLN A 221 1.70 -34.65 -0.46
C GLN A 221 0.33 -35.28 -0.13
N GLN A 222 -0.76 -34.50 -0.21
CA GLN A 222 -2.14 -34.93 0.05
C GLN A 222 -2.90 -35.07 -1.26
#